data_AF-A0A948ILG3-F1
#
_entry.id   AF-A0A948ILG3-F1
#
_cell.length_a   1.000
_cell.length_b   1.000
_cell.length_c   1.000
_cell.angle_alpha   90.00
_cell.angle_beta   90.00
_cell.angle_gamma   90.00
#
_symmetry.space_group_name_H-M   'P 1'
#
loop_
_entity.id
_entity.type
_entity.pdbx_description
1 polymer ?
#
loop_
_entity_poly.entity_id
_entity_poly.type
_entity_poly.pdbx_seq_one_letter_code
_entity_poly.pdbx_strand_id
1 'polypeptide(L)'
;MNPPVPAVLAELAGLLMKNATPGVPDGERASDLGLSAMLLMVTGEMWDRQAHILVEENRAVRALLGEAGQDTDLHLSVLKAENDRLRVRLIAAHAAAEVSGDVARQDAIWAELAASTDRRKLSTAPV
;
A
#
# COMPACT_ATOMS: atom_id res chain seq x y z
N MET A 1 -6.54 4.25 0.42
CA MET A 1 -6.06 2.96 -0.13
C MET A 1 -5.55 3.24 -1.53
N ASN A 2 -4.39 2.72 -1.91
CA ASN A 2 -3.93 2.78 -3.29
C ASN A 2 -4.82 1.90 -4.18
N PRO A 3 -5.02 2.27 -5.45
CA PRO A 3 -5.84 1.49 -6.35
C PRO A 3 -5.20 0.11 -6.60
N PRO A 4 -5.96 -0.99 -6.65
CA PRO A 4 -5.42 -2.30 -6.98
C PRO A 4 -4.83 -2.33 -8.39
N VAL A 5 -3.64 -2.92 -8.55
CA VAL A 5 -2.97 -3.06 -9.86
C VAL A 5 -3.90 -3.63 -10.94
N PRO A 6 -4.66 -4.72 -10.70
CA PRO A 6 -5.53 -5.28 -11.74
C PRO A 6 -6.63 -4.32 -12.21
N ALA A 7 -7.17 -3.50 -11.31
CA ALA A 7 -8.22 -2.55 -11.65
C ALA A 7 -7.68 -1.43 -12.55
N VAL A 8 -6.52 -0.87 -12.23
CA VAL A 8 -5.89 0.19 -13.05
C VAL A 8 -5.51 -0.35 -14.43
N LEU A 9 -4.99 -1.57 -14.53
CA LEU A 9 -4.64 -2.17 -15.82
C LEU A 9 -5.88 -2.48 -16.68
N ALA A 10 -7.00 -2.87 -16.06
CA ALA A 10 -8.26 -3.08 -16.78
C ALA A 10 -8.81 -1.77 -17.37
N GLU A 11 -8.78 -0.69 -16.60
CA GLU A 11 -9.18 0.65 -17.08
C GLU A 11 -8.27 1.13 -18.22
N LEU A 12 -6.95 0.96 -18.07
CA LEU A 12 -6.01 1.29 -19.13
C LEU A 12 -6.28 0.50 -20.42
N ALA A 13 -6.60 -0.80 -20.30
CA ALA A 13 -6.96 -1.61 -21.47
C ALA A 13 -8.23 -1.07 -22.16
N GLY A 14 -9.24 -0.66 -21.39
CA GLY A 14 -10.45 -0.01 -21.93
C GLY A 14 -10.14 1.29 -22.68
N LEU A 15 -9.30 2.14 -22.10
CA LEU A 15 -8.85 3.39 -22.72
C LEU A 15 -8.05 3.16 -24.00
N LEU A 16 -7.18 2.15 -24.02
CA LEU A 16 -6.44 1.76 -25.23
C LEU A 16 -7.37 1.27 -26.33
N MET A 17 -8.38 0.45 -26.00
CA MET A 17 -9.37 -0.02 -26.98
C MET A 17 -10.18 1.15 -27.57
N LYS A 18 -10.68 2.06 -26.72
CA LYS A 18 -11.38 3.28 -27.18
C LYS A 18 -10.49 4.06 -28.14
N ASN A 19 -9.26 4.35 -27.73
CA ASN A 19 -8.30 5.14 -28.49
C ASN A 19 -7.63 4.39 -29.65
N ALA A 20 -7.99 3.14 -29.92
CA ALA A 20 -7.64 2.44 -31.15
C ALA A 20 -8.76 2.47 -32.21
N THR A 21 -9.96 2.93 -31.82
CA THR A 21 -11.14 2.93 -32.71
C THR A 21 -10.96 3.94 -33.85
N PRO A 22 -11.24 3.55 -35.11
CA PRO A 22 -11.27 4.49 -36.23
C PRO A 22 -12.30 5.61 -36.01
N GLY A 23 -11.95 6.84 -36.40
CA GLY A 23 -12.87 7.98 -36.30
C GLY A 23 -12.83 8.75 -34.98
N VAL A 24 -12.06 8.31 -33.98
CA VAL A 24 -11.76 9.14 -32.79
C VAL A 24 -10.94 10.36 -33.25
N PRO A 25 -11.35 11.60 -32.95
CA PRO A 25 -10.60 12.80 -33.31
C PRO A 25 -9.20 12.83 -32.67
N ASP A 26 -8.19 13.30 -33.40
CA ASP A 26 -6.80 13.30 -32.93
C ASP A 26 -6.59 14.10 -31.64
N GLY A 27 -7.31 15.22 -31.48
CA GLY A 27 -7.27 16.03 -30.26
C GLY A 27 -7.84 15.31 -29.03
N GLU A 28 -8.94 14.57 -29.19
CA GLU A 28 -9.52 13.75 -28.11
C GLU A 28 -8.55 12.62 -27.73
N ARG A 29 -7.99 11.94 -28.74
CA ARG A 29 -7.02 10.87 -28.55
C ARG A 29 -5.78 11.34 -27.79
N ALA A 30 -5.22 12.49 -28.20
CA ALA A 30 -4.06 13.08 -27.55
C ALA A 30 -4.34 13.48 -26.09
N SER A 31 -5.52 14.04 -25.82
CA SER A 31 -5.94 14.44 -24.47
C SER A 31 -6.10 13.23 -23.54
N ASP A 32 -6.89 12.22 -23.96
CA ASP A 32 -7.18 11.03 -23.16
C ASP A 32 -5.91 10.25 -22.83
N LEU A 33 -5.06 10.01 -23.83
CA LEU A 33 -3.80 9.29 -23.65
C LEU A 33 -2.80 10.11 -22.82
N GLY A 34 -2.75 11.43 -23.00
CA GLY A 34 -1.88 12.32 -22.23
C GLY A 34 -2.19 12.29 -20.74
N LEU A 35 -3.47 12.43 -20.36
CA LEU A 35 -3.89 12.34 -18.96
C LEU A 35 -3.63 10.94 -18.38
N SER A 36 -3.93 9.89 -19.15
CA SER A 36 -3.70 8.51 -18.73
C SER A 36 -2.23 8.24 -18.45
N ALA A 37 -1.33 8.72 -19.33
CA ALA A 37 0.10 8.60 -19.13
C ALA A 37 0.56 9.32 -17.85
N MET A 38 0.07 10.54 -17.60
CA MET A 38 0.36 11.27 -16.36
C MET A 38 -0.08 10.50 -15.11
N LEU A 39 -1.30 9.97 -15.09
CA LEU A 39 -1.84 9.22 -13.96
C LEU A 39 -1.10 7.89 -13.73
N LEU A 40 -0.65 7.22 -14.80
CA LEU A 40 0.14 5.99 -14.70
C LEU A 40 1.51 6.23 -14.06
N MET A 41 2.17 7.35 -14.36
CA MET A 41 3.43 7.71 -13.72
C MET A 41 3.24 7.86 -12.20
N VAL A 42 2.23 8.63 -11.78
CA VAL A 42 1.88 8.80 -10.36
C VAL A 42 1.53 7.46 -9.70
N THR A 43 0.75 6.63 -10.39
CA THR A 43 0.33 5.32 -9.87
C THR A 43 1.52 4.38 -9.68
N GLY A 44 2.50 4.41 -10.59
CA GLY A 44 3.74 3.65 -10.46
C GLY A 44 4.50 4.00 -9.18
N GLU A 45 4.71 5.29 -8.92
CA GLU A 45 5.35 5.77 -7.69
C GLU A 45 4.57 5.37 -6.43
N MET A 46 3.24 5.45 -6.48
CA MET A 46 2.37 5.05 -5.37
C MET A 46 2.52 3.56 -5.02
N TRP A 47 2.60 2.69 -6.03
CA TRP A 47 2.77 1.25 -5.82
C TRP A 47 4.15 0.88 -5.30
N ASP A 48 5.20 1.51 -5.80
CA ASP A 48 6.57 1.31 -5.29
C ASP A 48 6.66 1.74 -3.82
N ARG A 49 6.17 2.94 -3.51
CA ARG A 49 6.09 3.44 -2.13
C ARG A 49 5.28 2.51 -1.24
N GLN A 50 4.18 1.94 -1.74
CA GLN A 50 3.36 1.01 -0.97
C GLN A 50 4.11 -0.28 -0.64
N ALA A 51 4.87 -0.84 -1.58
CA ALA A 51 5.67 -2.02 -1.32
C ALA A 51 6.70 -1.74 -0.21
N HIS A 52 7.38 -0.60 -0.29
CA HIS A 52 8.31 -0.15 0.75
C HIS A 52 7.64 -0.05 2.14
N ILE A 53 6.51 0.65 2.23
CA ILE A 53 5.76 0.80 3.49
C ILE A 53 5.37 -0.57 4.07
N LEU A 54 4.89 -1.50 3.24
CA LEU A 54 4.48 -2.82 3.71
C LEU A 54 5.67 -3.62 4.26
N VAL A 55 6.85 -3.55 3.63
CA VAL A 55 8.07 -4.19 4.14
C VAL A 55 8.47 -3.62 5.50
N GLU A 56 8.46 -2.29 5.65
CA GLU A 56 8.79 -1.65 6.92
C GLU A 56 7.82 -2.03 8.04
N GLU A 57 6.51 -1.99 7.74
CA GLU A 57 5.48 -2.39 8.70
C GLU A 57 5.59 -3.88 9.08
N ASN A 58 5.76 -4.78 8.10
CA ASN A 58 5.88 -6.20 8.37
C ASN A 58 7.09 -6.49 9.26
N ARG A 59 8.22 -5.82 9.01
CA ARG A 59 9.41 -5.93 9.85
C ARG A 59 9.16 -5.42 11.27
N ALA A 60 8.57 -4.24 11.42
CA ALA A 60 8.33 -3.62 12.72
C ALA A 60 7.35 -4.47 13.57
N VAL A 61 6.27 -4.95 12.95
CA VAL A 61 5.27 -5.78 13.63
C VAL A 61 5.85 -7.15 14.01
N ARG A 62 6.66 -7.78 13.16
CA ARG A 62 7.39 -9.01 13.52
C ARG A 62 8.27 -8.80 14.75
N ALA A 63 8.99 -7.68 14.82
CA ALA A 63 9.84 -7.36 15.97
C ALA A 63 9.01 -7.21 17.27
N LEU A 64 7.88 -6.51 17.23
CA LEU A 64 6.97 -6.38 18.38
C LEU A 64 6.34 -7.73 18.82
N LEU A 65 6.13 -8.63 17.87
CA LEU A 65 5.59 -9.96 18.14
C LEU A 65 6.68 -10.98 18.54
N GLY A 66 7.96 -10.62 18.44
CA GLY A 66 9.08 -11.55 18.62
C GLY A 66 9.13 -12.65 17.55
N GLU A 67 8.55 -12.41 16.39
CA GLU A 67 8.55 -13.34 15.26
C GLU A 67 9.83 -13.21 14.44
N ALA A 68 10.52 -14.32 14.22
CA ALA A 68 11.57 -14.38 13.21
C ALA A 68 10.96 -14.45 11.80
N GLY A 69 11.60 -13.79 10.83
CA GLY A 69 11.19 -13.86 9.43
C GLY A 69 11.52 -12.60 8.64
N GLN A 70 11.41 -12.71 7.32
CA GLN A 70 11.58 -11.61 6.37
C GLN A 70 10.65 -11.81 5.18
N ASP A 71 10.30 -10.72 4.51
CA ASP A 71 9.52 -10.77 3.27
C ASP A 71 10.44 -11.22 2.12
N THR A 72 10.35 -12.50 1.74
CA THR A 72 11.14 -13.07 0.62
C THR A 72 10.48 -12.85 -0.74
N ASP A 73 9.19 -12.55 -0.73
CA ASP A 73 8.41 -12.19 -1.91
C ASP A 73 7.89 -10.76 -1.75
N LEU A 74 8.23 -9.90 -2.70
CA LEU A 74 7.96 -8.47 -2.67
C LEU A 74 6.74 -8.07 -3.51
N HIS A 75 5.98 -9.03 -4.04
CA HIS A 75 4.70 -8.72 -4.68
C HIS A 75 3.76 -8.06 -3.67
N LEU A 76 3.12 -6.95 -4.08
CA LEU A 76 2.21 -6.18 -3.23
C LEU A 76 1.11 -7.02 -2.59
N SER A 77 0.58 -8.01 -3.32
CA SER A 77 -0.45 -8.92 -2.81
C SER A 77 0.07 -9.79 -1.67
N VAL A 78 1.30 -10.30 -1.77
CA VAL A 78 1.93 -11.14 -0.75
C VAL A 78 2.32 -10.30 0.47
N LEU A 79 2.95 -9.15 0.26
CA LEU A 79 3.28 -8.20 1.32
C LEU A 79 2.03 -7.77 2.09
N LYS A 80 0.92 -7.51 1.38
CA LYS A 80 -0.36 -7.16 2.00
C LYS A 80 -0.95 -8.32 2.79
N ALA A 81 -0.95 -9.54 2.25
CA ALA A 81 -1.47 -10.71 2.95
C ALA A 81 -0.72 -10.97 4.25
N GLU A 82 0.61 -10.80 4.22
CA GLU A 82 1.45 -10.94 5.41
C GLU A 82 1.23 -9.80 6.42
N ASN A 83 1.07 -8.56 5.95
CA ASN A 83 0.70 -7.42 6.81
C ASN A 83 -0.64 -7.66 7.51
N ASP A 84 -1.65 -8.14 6.78
CA ASP A 84 -2.96 -8.44 7.32
C ASP A 84 -2.87 -9.57 8.38
N ARG A 85 -2.09 -10.62 8.12
CA ARG A 85 -1.80 -11.70 9.08
C ARG A 85 -1.14 -11.17 10.36
N LEU A 86 -0.10 -10.34 10.22
CA LEU A 86 0.64 -9.76 11.33
C LEU A 86 -0.24 -8.81 12.16
N ARG A 87 -1.12 -8.02 11.52
CA ARG A 87 -2.07 -7.14 12.22
C ARG A 87 -3.07 -7.91 13.06
N VAL A 88 -3.59 -9.05 12.57
CA VAL A 88 -4.46 -9.93 13.37
C VAL A 88 -3.73 -10.42 14.63
N ARG A 89 -2.46 -10.81 14.50
CA ARG A 89 -1.65 -11.23 15.65
C ARG A 89 -1.32 -10.08 16.60
N LEU A 90 -1.07 -8.89 16.08
CA LEU A 90 -0.83 -7.69 16.87
C LEU A 90 -2.04 -7.33 17.74
N ILE A 91 -3.26 -7.46 17.21
CA ILE A 91 -4.50 -7.27 17.97
C ILE A 91 -4.57 -8.28 19.13
N ALA A 92 -4.30 -9.56 18.87
CA ALA A 92 -4.29 -10.59 19.91
C ALA A 92 -3.21 -10.32 20.99
N ALA A 93 -2.03 -9.86 20.58
CA ALA A 93 -0.94 -9.50 21.49
C ALA A 93 -1.29 -8.27 22.34
N HIS A 94 -1.99 -7.28 21.77
CA HIS A 94 -2.46 -6.11 22.49
C HIS A 94 -3.49 -6.49 23.56
N ALA A 95 -4.51 -7.28 23.17
CA ALA A 95 -5.52 -7.77 24.12
C ALA A 95 -4.91 -8.58 25.27
N ALA A 96 -3.90 -9.41 24.99
CA ALA A 96 -3.16 -10.14 26.02
C ALA A 96 -2.41 -9.19 26.97
N ALA A 97 -1.77 -8.14 26.44
CA ALA A 97 -1.06 -7.14 27.22
C ALA A 97 -2.00 -6.30 28.10
N GLU A 98 -3.21 -6.01 27.63
CA GLU A 98 -4.26 -5.36 28.42
C GLU A 98 -4.67 -6.23 29.61
N VAL A 99 -4.93 -7.52 29.38
CA VAL A 99 -5.31 -8.47 30.44
C VAL A 99 -4.19 -8.65 31.46
N SER A 100 -2.92 -8.67 31.04
CA SER A 100 -1.79 -8.81 31.95
C SER A 100 -1.34 -7.50 32.61
N GLY A 101 -1.90 -6.35 32.21
CA GLY A 101 -1.45 -5.03 32.68
C GLY A 101 -0.04 -4.65 32.20
N ASP A 102 0.44 -5.23 31.09
CA ASP A 102 1.75 -4.93 30.51
C ASP A 102 1.69 -3.61 29.71
N VAL A 103 1.81 -2.49 30.44
CA VAL A 103 1.75 -1.13 29.88
C VAL A 103 2.89 -0.89 28.88
N ALA A 104 4.09 -1.41 29.15
CA ALA A 104 5.23 -1.22 28.25
C ALA A 104 4.97 -1.82 26.87
N ARG A 105 4.35 -3.01 26.82
CA ARG A 105 3.96 -3.64 25.56
C ARG A 105 2.81 -2.92 24.87
N GLN A 106 1.82 -2.42 25.62
CA GLN A 106 0.74 -1.62 25.06
C GLN A 106 1.27 -0.35 24.40
N ASP A 107 2.14 0.39 25.09
CA ASP A 107 2.76 1.62 24.58
C ASP A 107 3.59 1.37 23.32
N ALA A 108 4.37 0.29 23.30
CA ALA A 108 5.15 -0.08 22.11
C ALA A 108 4.25 -0.39 20.89
N ILE A 109 3.11 -1.06 21.11
CA ILE A 109 2.13 -1.34 20.06
C ILE A 109 1.48 -0.04 19.57
N TRP A 110 1.08 0.85 20.48
CA TRP A 110 0.51 2.15 20.12
C TRP A 110 1.49 3.03 19.34
N ALA A 111 2.76 3.06 19.75
CA ALA A 111 3.80 3.79 19.05
C ALA A 111 3.95 3.30 17.59
N GLU A 112 3.92 1.99 17.35
CA GLU A 112 3.99 1.45 15.99
C GLU A 112 2.72 1.72 15.18
N LEU A 113 1.52 1.70 15.78
CA LEU A 113 0.30 2.06 15.07
C LEU A 113 0.30 3.54 14.63
N ALA A 114 0.84 4.43 15.46
CA ALA A 114 1.07 5.83 15.10
C ALA A 114 2.09 5.94 13.96
N ALA A 115 3.24 5.28 14.08
CA ALA A 115 4.27 5.28 13.04
C ALA A 115 3.76 4.72 11.70
N SER A 116 2.98 3.63 11.72
CA SER A 116 2.33 3.06 10.52
C SER A 116 1.38 4.06 9.85
N THR A 117 0.63 4.82 10.65
CA THR A 117 -0.24 5.88 10.13
C THR A 117 0.59 7.00 9.50
N ASP A 118 1.71 7.39 10.13
CA ASP A 118 2.60 8.41 9.60
C ASP A 118 3.27 8.00 8.29
N ARG A 119 3.76 6.77 8.15
CA ARG A 119 4.34 6.24 6.89
C ARG A 119 3.35 6.35 5.72
N ARG A 120 2.06 6.16 6.01
CA ARG A 120 0.97 6.18 5.03
C ARG A 120 0.43 7.57 4.72
N LYS A 121 0.87 8.62 5.41
CA LYS A 121 0.53 9.99 5.04
C LYS A 121 1.08 10.28 3.64
N LEU A 122 0.17 10.54 2.69
CA LEU A 122 0.56 11.07 1.40
C LEU A 122 1.24 12.42 1.65
N SER A 123 2.47 12.57 1.18
CA SER A 123 3.13 13.87 1.19
C SER A 123 2.47 14.68 0.08
N THR A 124 1.33 15.30 0.38
CA THR A 124 0.61 16.19 -0.54
C THR A 124 1.16 17.61 -0.50
N ALA A 125 2.37 17.83 0.04
CA ALA A 125 2.99 19.14 0.06
C ALA A 125 3.65 19.42 -1.29
N PRO A 126 3.24 20.47 -2.03
CA PRO A 126 4.09 21.03 -3.07
C PRO A 126 5.30 21.66 -2.39
N VAL A 127 6.51 21.30 -2.83
CA VAL A 127 7.71 22.13 -2.67
C VAL A 127 7.83 23.05 -3.86
#